data_AF-A0A953A6K8-F1
#
_entry.id   AF-A0A953A6K8-F1
#
_cell.length_a   1.000
_cell.length_b   1.000
_cell.length_c   1.000
_cell.angle_alpha   90.00
_cell.angle_beta   90.00
_cell.angle_gamma   90.00
#
_symmetry.space_group_name_H-M   'P 1'
#
loop_
_entity.id
_entity.type
_entity.pdbx_description
1 polymer ?
#
loop_
_entity_poly.entity_id
_entity_poly.type
_entity_poly.pdbx_seq_one_letter_code
_entity_poly.pdbx_strand_id
1 'polypeptide(L)' 'EPIGENITSDFVYMRLHGPKELFASPYSVKELKLWAERIRELRKKYPVHVYFNNDVKGYAIANAKALSKIL' A
#
# COMPACT_ATOMS: atom_id res chain seq x y z
N GLU A 1 11.98 4.90 2.10
CA GLU A 1 11.79 3.49 2.50
C GLU A 1 10.97 3.43 3.79
N PRO A 2 10.18 2.37 4.07
CA PRO A 2 9.53 2.26 5.36
C PRO A 2 10.58 2.11 6.47
N ILE A 3 10.49 2.96 7.49
CA ILE A 3 11.40 2.98 8.64
C ILE A 3 10.95 1.89 9.62
N GLY A 4 11.76 0.85 9.80
CA GLY A 4 11.64 -0.17 10.86
C GLY A 4 10.63 -1.30 10.58
N GLU A 5 11.09 -2.55 10.66
CA GLU A 5 10.25 -3.76 10.62
C GLU A 5 9.70 -4.17 12.00
N ASN A 6 9.82 -3.28 12.99
CA ASN A 6 9.27 -3.54 14.31
C ASN A 6 7.79 -3.17 14.31
N ILE A 7 6.94 -4.19 14.25
CA ILE A 7 5.50 -4.04 14.44
C ILE A 7 5.26 -3.76 15.92
N THR A 8 4.73 -2.57 16.21
CA THR A 8 4.51 -2.08 17.59
C THR A 8 3.08 -2.23 18.08
N SER A 9 2.19 -2.82 17.27
CA SER A 9 0.77 -3.04 17.58
C SER A 9 0.34 -4.44 17.17
N ASP A 10 -0.85 -4.84 17.60
CA ASP A 10 -1.56 -6.03 17.13
C ASP A 10 -2.12 -5.91 15.69
N PHE A 11 -1.90 -4.79 14.99
CA PHE A 11 -2.26 -4.59 13.58
C PHE A 11 -1.17 -3.83 12.82
N VAL A 12 -1.25 -3.87 11.49
CA VAL A 12 -0.39 -3.09 10.59
C VAL A 12 -1.20 -2.02 9.87
N TYR A 13 -0.66 -0.81 9.85
CA TYR A 13 -1.23 0.33 9.14
C TYR A 13 -0.25 0.86 8.09
N MET A 14 -0.66 0.87 6.82
CA MET A 14 0.19 1.23 5.68
C MET A 14 -0.37 2.45 4.95
N ARG A 15 0.48 3.46 4.72
CA ARG A 15 0.16 4.62 3.88
C ARG A 15 1.01 4.60 2.61
N LEU A 16 0.33 4.54 1.47
CA LEU A 16 0.96 4.46 0.15
C LEU A 16 0.91 5.83 -0.53
N HIS A 17 2.04 6.51 -0.54
CA HIS A 17 2.17 7.90 -0.96
C HIS A 17 2.43 8.10 -2.46
N GLY A 18 2.56 7.04 -3.25
CA GLY A 18 3.00 7.13 -4.64
C GLY A 18 4.50 6.85 -4.78
N PRO A 19 4.91 6.10 -5.82
CA PRO A 19 6.27 5.56 -5.90
C PRO A 19 7.35 6.52 -6.40
N LYS A 20 6.97 7.58 -7.13
CA LYS A 20 7.91 8.48 -7.83
C LYS A 20 7.81 9.91 -7.35
N GLU A 21 6.61 10.47 -7.43
CA GLU A 21 6.24 11.78 -6.91
C GLU A 21 5.35 11.55 -5.69
N LEU A 22 5.80 12.03 -4.52
CA LEU A 22 5.00 11.92 -3.30
C LEU A 22 3.65 12.59 -3.52
N PHE A 23 2.60 11.88 -3.13
CA PHE A 23 1.19 12.23 -3.21
C PHE A 23 0.60 12.32 -4.64
N ALA A 24 1.41 12.29 -5.68
CA ALA A 24 0.99 12.66 -7.04
C ALA A 24 1.40 11.68 -8.14
N SER A 25 1.89 10.49 -7.80
CA SER A 25 2.25 9.45 -8.78
C SER A 25 1.39 8.19 -8.66
N PRO A 26 0.93 7.60 -9.78
CA PRO A 26 0.20 6.34 -9.77
C PRO A 26 1.16 5.16 -9.56
N TYR A 27 0.63 4.06 -9.03
CA TYR A 27 1.37 2.80 -8.97
C TYR A 27 1.12 2.00 -10.25
N SER A 28 2.19 1.46 -10.82
CA SER A 28 2.09 0.45 -11.87
C SER A 28 1.56 -0.87 -11.29
N VAL A 29 1.03 -1.73 -12.17
CA VAL A 29 0.58 -3.08 -11.79
C VAL A 29 1.70 -3.87 -11.11
N LYS A 30 2.96 -3.74 -11.58
CA LYS A 30 4.11 -4.41 -10.99
C LYS A 30 4.35 -3.96 -9.54
N GLU A 31 4.30 -2.65 -9.28
CA GLU A 31 4.48 -2.12 -7.92
C GLU A 31 3.31 -2.54 -7.00
N LEU A 32 2.08 -2.55 -7.51
CA LEU A 32 0.93 -3.05 -6.75
C LEU A 32 1.04 -4.54 -6.40
N LYS A 33 1.60 -5.36 -7.29
CA LYS A 33 1.87 -6.78 -6.99
C LYS A 33 2.88 -6.97 -5.86
N LEU A 34 3.96 -6.19 -5.86
CA LEU A 34 4.95 -6.22 -4.77
C LEU A 34 4.31 -5.83 -3.42
N TRP A 35 3.45 -4.81 -3.42
CA TRP A 35 2.68 -4.47 -2.21
C TRP A 35 1.71 -5.58 -1.81
N ALA A 36 1.03 -6.21 -2.75
CA ALA A 36 0.11 -7.31 -2.47
C ALA A 36 0.81 -8.52 -1.82
N GLU A 37 2.00 -8.87 -2.30
CA GLU A 37 2.84 -9.92 -1.71
C GLU A 37 3.20 -9.57 -0.25
N ARG A 38 3.69 -8.36 0.00
CA ARG A 38 3.99 -7.90 1.36
C ARG A 38 2.77 -7.91 2.28
N ILE A 39 1.62 -7.45 1.79
CA ILE A 39 0.35 -7.45 2.53
C ILE A 39 -0.08 -8.88 2.87
N ARG A 40 0.05 -9.83 1.94
CA ARG A 40 -0.30 -11.24 2.19
C ARG A 40 0.57 -11.86 3.29
N GLU A 41 1.87 -11.59 3.28
CA GLU A 41 2.77 -12.08 4.33
C GLU A 41 2.41 -11.50 5.70
N LEU A 42 2.11 -10.21 5.78
CA LEU A 42 1.71 -9.56 7.02
C LEU A 42 0.35 -10.07 7.53
N ARG A 43 -0.61 -10.31 6.62
CA ARG A 43 -1.94 -10.86 6.94
C ARG A 43 -1.92 -12.25 7.57
N LYS A 44 -0.82 -13.00 7.43
CA LYS A 44 -0.65 -14.29 8.13
C LYS A 44 -0.58 -14.11 9.66
N LYS A 45 -0.23 -12.92 10.15
CA LYS A 45 0.02 -12.65 11.57
C LYS A 45 -0.81 -11.50 12.14
N TYR A 46 -1.15 -10.50 11.33
CA TYR A 46 -1.79 -9.27 11.79
C TYR A 46 -2.89 -8.81 10.82
N PRO A 47 -3.98 -8.19 11.30
CA PRO A 47 -4.86 -7.38 10.46
C PRO A 47 -4.05 -6.27 9.77
N VAL A 48 -4.30 -6.05 8.48
CA VAL A 48 -3.57 -5.06 7.66
C VAL A 48 -4.54 -4.06 7.05
N HIS A 49 -4.37 -2.79 7.42
CA HIS A 49 -5.11 -1.66 6.88
C HIS A 49 -4.23 -0.86 5.93
N VAL A 50 -4.69 -0.64 4.70
CA VAL A 50 -3.92 0.04 3.63
C VAL A 50 -4.68 1.25 3.14
N TYR A 51 -4.03 2.41 3.17
CA TYR A 51 -4.58 3.68 2.71
C TYR A 51 -3.70 4.25 1.60
N PHE A 52 -4.32 4.50 0.44
CA PHE A 52 -3.66 5.25 -0.63
C PHE A 52 -3.79 6.74 -0.37
N ASN A 53 -2.66 7.42 -0.32
CA ASN A 53 -2.56 8.85 -0.06
C ASN A 53 -1.85 9.53 -1.23
N ASN A 54 -2.13 9.08 -2.45
CA ASN A 54 -1.56 9.60 -3.69
C ASN A 54 -2.66 10.19 -4.58
N ASP A 55 -3.41 11.10 -3.99
CA ASP A 55 -4.71 11.61 -4.42
C ASP A 55 -4.66 13.02 -5.04
N VAL A 56 -3.50 13.70 -5.08
CA VAL A 56 -3.35 15.04 -5.68
C VAL A 56 -3.89 15.09 -7.13
N LYS A 57 -3.77 13.98 -7.86
CA LYS A 57 -4.29 13.79 -9.22
C LYS A 57 -5.39 12.71 -9.29
N GLY A 58 -5.98 12.33 -8.16
CA GLY A 58 -7.06 11.33 -8.06
C GLY A 58 -6.63 9.86 -8.19
N TYR A 59 -5.32 9.54 -8.20
CA TYR A 59 -4.85 8.17 -8.44
C TYR A 59 -5.16 7.19 -7.31
N ALA A 60 -5.38 7.68 -6.09
CA ALA A 60 -5.64 6.84 -4.92
C ALA A 60 -6.80 5.85 -5.12
N ILE A 61 -7.92 6.31 -5.70
CA ILE A 61 -9.11 5.45 -5.92
C ILE A 61 -8.80 4.35 -6.94
N ALA A 62 -8.16 4.69 -8.06
CA ALA A 62 -7.82 3.73 -9.10
C ALA A 62 -6.83 2.67 -8.57
N ASN A 63 -5.82 3.10 -7.81
CA ASN A 63 -4.84 2.20 -7.21
C ASN A 63 -5.45 1.31 -6.13
N ALA A 64 -6.34 1.84 -5.29
CA ALA A 64 -7.06 1.05 -4.29
C ALA A 64 -7.90 -0.06 -4.93
N LYS A 65 -8.66 0.28 -5.98
CA LYS A 65 -9.43 -0.71 -6.75
C LYS A 65 -8.54 -1.73 -7.43
N ALA A 66 -7.42 -1.30 -8.02
CA ALA A 66 -6.47 -2.20 -8.66
C ALA A 66 -5.82 -3.16 -7.64
N LEU A 67 -5.36 -2.65 -6.50
CA LEU A 67 -4.81 -3.48 -5.43
C LEU A 67 -5.86 -4.46 -4.88
N SER A 68 -7.10 -4.02 -4.67
CA SER A 68 -8.18 -4.89 -4.22
C SER A 68 -8.51 -6.02 -5.18
N LYS A 69 -8.25 -5.86 -6.49
CA LYS A 69 -8.41 -6.94 -7.48
C LYS A 69 -7.22 -7.89 -7.50
N ILE A 70 -6.04 -7.43 -7.07
CA ILE A 70 -4.81 -8.23 -7.03
C ILE A 70 -4.75 -9.07 -5.76
N LEU A 71 -5.20 -8.52 -4.62
CA LEU A 71 -5.22 -9.15 -3.29
C LEU A 71 -6.17 -10.35 -3.24
#